data_AF-A0A2V8CBM3-F1
#
_entry.id   AF-A0A2V8CBM3-F1
#
_cell.length_a   1.000
_cell.length_b   1.000
_cell.length_c   1.000
_cell.angle_alpha   90.00
_cell.angle_beta   90.00
_cell.angle_gamma   90.00
#
_symmetry.space_group_name_H-M   'P 1'
#
loop_
_entity.id
_entity.type
_entity.pdbx_description
1 polymer ?
#
loop_
_entity_poly.entity_id
_entity_poly.type
_entity_poly.pdbx_seq_one_letter_code
_entity_poly.pdbx_strand_id
1 'polypeptide(L)'
;MAFAMFWEILWALILGFALSGVVQAVVSKAEMSRLLPDDSPRTLAIACGLGAASSSCSYAAVALARSIFRKGASFTAAIVFELASTNLVLELGIIMIVLLGWQFALAEFIGAPIMVVILVWLFGRFLSERMVETARQQAEKGLAGSMEGHAEMDMSVTGGSLWSRVTSAKGFTAISHYFLMDWAAVWRDVAGGLLIAGALAAWVPKAFWRSFFFTGHPTFALVWGPLVGPLVAVISFVCSVGNVPLAAVLWNSGISFGGVIAFIFADLIVIPIIDIYRRYYTAPIAWFLTWTMFVAMSVAGLAVEMLFKTVGWVPIERAATITEAHVEWNYTTVLNVVFLALAAILVWRAATTGGFGMLRMMNMSPQTQGGRHHNRPRHIH
;
A
#
# COMPACT_ATOMS: atom_id res chain seq x y z
N MET A 1 -17.84 17.03 -2.73
CA MET A 1 -17.45 15.78 -2.02
C MET A 1 -16.03 15.36 -2.35
N ALA A 2 -15.72 14.85 -3.55
CA ALA A 2 -14.38 14.34 -3.88
C ALA A 2 -13.22 15.33 -3.62
N PHE A 3 -13.36 16.60 -4.04
CA PHE A 3 -12.34 17.63 -3.79
C PHE A 3 -12.12 17.93 -2.31
N ALA A 4 -13.18 17.91 -1.51
CA ALA A 4 -13.06 18.23 -0.10
C ALA A 4 -12.46 17.05 0.68
N MET A 5 -12.82 15.81 0.31
CA MET A 5 -12.15 14.60 0.80
C MET A 5 -10.66 14.62 0.44
N PHE A 6 -10.31 15.06 -0.78
CA PHE A 6 -8.90 15.27 -1.17
C PHE A 6 -8.21 16.30 -0.28
N TRP A 7 -8.85 17.45 -0.04
CA TRP A 7 -8.31 18.51 0.80
C TRP A 7 -8.04 18.05 2.24
N GLU A 8 -8.90 17.19 2.78
CA GLU A 8 -8.73 16.65 4.13
C GLU A 8 -7.51 15.73 4.28
N ILE A 9 -7.18 14.96 3.23
CA ILE A 9 -6.12 13.94 3.27
C ILE A 9 -4.79 14.40 2.65
N LEU A 10 -4.75 15.56 1.97
CA LEU A 10 -3.61 16.01 1.17
C LEU A 10 -2.30 16.11 1.97
N TRP A 11 -2.31 16.75 3.14
CA TRP A 11 -1.11 16.88 3.97
C TRP A 11 -0.56 15.54 4.44
N ALA A 12 -1.45 14.60 4.78
CA ALA A 12 -1.08 13.27 5.26
C ALA A 12 -0.43 12.44 4.13
N LEU A 13 -1.01 12.51 2.92
CA LEU A 13 -0.43 11.91 1.72
C LEU A 13 0.99 12.43 1.45
N ILE A 14 1.20 13.75 1.51
CA ILE A 14 2.51 14.35 1.27
C ILE A 14 3.52 13.89 2.32
N LEU A 15 3.14 13.91 3.61
CA LEU A 15 4.01 13.44 4.69
C LEU A 15 4.40 11.98 4.50
N GLY A 16 3.42 11.13 4.16
CA GLY A 16 3.58 9.72 3.86
C GLY A 16 4.62 9.43 2.78
N PHE A 17 4.41 9.99 1.60
CA PHE A 17 5.34 9.83 0.48
C PHE A 17 6.74 10.41 0.77
N ALA A 18 6.83 11.48 1.57
CA ALA A 18 8.12 12.02 1.96
C ALA A 18 8.88 11.05 2.88
N LEU A 19 8.20 10.44 3.85
CA LEU A 19 8.78 9.42 4.73
C LEU A 19 9.15 8.14 3.96
N SER A 20 8.27 7.68 3.06
CA SER A 20 8.55 6.60 2.10
C SER A 20 9.86 6.86 1.34
N GLY A 21 9.99 8.06 0.74
CA GLY A 21 11.18 8.45 0.01
C GLY A 21 12.44 8.48 0.86
N VAL A 22 12.34 8.88 2.14
CA VAL A 22 13.45 8.79 3.12
C VAL A 22 13.90 7.36 3.29
N VAL A 23 12.99 6.44 3.57
CA VAL A 23 13.35 5.04 3.84
C VAL A 23 13.92 4.35 2.60
N GLN A 24 13.28 4.55 1.44
CA GLN A 24 13.78 4.03 0.16
C GLN A 24 15.15 4.59 -0.22
N ALA A 25 15.46 5.84 0.15
CA ALA A 25 16.76 6.46 -0.13
C ALA A 25 17.89 5.99 0.79
N VAL A 26 17.59 5.49 1.99
CA VAL A 26 18.63 5.15 2.99
C VAL A 26 18.82 3.67 3.19
N VAL A 27 17.81 2.84 2.91
CA VAL A 27 17.87 1.38 3.08
C VAL A 27 18.01 0.71 1.73
N SER A 28 19.15 0.05 1.49
CA SER A 28 19.36 -0.65 0.21
C SER A 28 18.59 -1.96 0.15
N LYS A 29 18.13 -2.34 -1.05
CA LYS A 29 17.43 -3.60 -1.28
C LYS A 29 18.29 -4.83 -0.96
N ALA A 30 19.62 -4.70 -1.08
CA ALA A 30 20.57 -5.75 -0.73
C ALA A 30 20.78 -5.88 0.79
N GLU A 31 20.73 -4.78 1.55
CA GLU A 31 20.70 -4.83 3.01
C GLU A 31 19.40 -5.50 3.49
N MET A 32 18.24 -5.16 2.91
CA MET A 32 16.96 -5.80 3.25
C MET A 32 16.95 -7.30 2.95
N SER A 33 17.41 -7.74 1.77
CA SER A 33 17.37 -9.17 1.44
C SER A 33 18.26 -10.02 2.36
N ARG A 34 19.41 -9.49 2.79
CA ARG A 34 20.32 -10.15 3.74
C ARG A 34 19.71 -10.32 5.14
N LEU A 35 18.82 -9.41 5.53
CA LEU A 35 18.13 -9.48 6.81
C LEU A 35 16.95 -10.46 6.80
N LEU A 36 16.59 -10.99 5.62
CA LEU A 36 15.42 -11.84 5.42
C LEU A 36 15.77 -13.24 4.87
N PRO A 37 16.62 -14.04 5.55
CA PRO A 37 17.15 -15.29 5.02
C PRO A 37 16.16 -16.47 5.02
N ASP A 38 15.15 -16.44 5.90
CA ASP A 38 14.28 -17.58 6.17
C ASP A 38 12.86 -17.15 6.63
N ASP A 39 12.03 -18.12 6.98
CA ASP A 39 10.67 -17.94 7.50
C ASP A 39 10.59 -18.04 9.03
N SER A 40 11.71 -17.85 9.73
CA SER A 40 11.73 -17.91 11.19
C SER A 40 10.96 -16.73 11.81
N PRO A 41 10.34 -16.88 13.00
CA PRO A 41 9.59 -15.80 13.64
C PRO A 41 10.39 -14.51 13.80
N ARG A 42 11.71 -14.62 14.05
CA ARG A 42 12.62 -13.47 14.13
C ARG A 42 12.71 -12.75 12.80
N THR A 43 12.91 -13.48 11.70
CA THR A 43 12.98 -12.91 10.36
C THR A 43 11.66 -12.26 9.94
N LEU A 44 10.54 -12.89 10.27
CA LEU A 44 9.21 -12.34 9.98
C LEU A 44 8.93 -11.05 10.77
N ALA A 45 9.37 -10.97 12.04
CA ALA A 45 9.29 -9.73 12.81
C ALA A 45 10.15 -8.61 12.21
N ILE A 46 11.35 -8.94 11.70
CA ILE A 46 12.20 -8.00 10.98
C ILE A 46 11.53 -7.55 9.67
N ALA A 47 10.93 -8.48 8.91
CA ALA A 47 10.19 -8.18 7.69
C ALA A 47 9.02 -7.22 7.96
N CYS A 48 8.24 -7.47 9.02
CA CYS A 48 7.19 -6.57 9.47
C CYS A 48 7.72 -5.17 9.81
N GLY A 49 8.80 -5.08 10.59
CA GLY A 49 9.38 -3.81 10.98
C GLY A 49 9.94 -3.01 9.79
N LEU A 50 10.63 -3.70 8.87
CA LEU A 50 11.14 -3.10 7.64
C LEU A 50 9.98 -2.66 6.72
N GLY A 51 8.93 -3.47 6.60
CA GLY A 51 7.73 -3.13 5.84
C GLY A 51 7.05 -1.88 6.41
N ALA A 52 6.70 -1.91 7.71
CA ALA A 52 6.08 -0.79 8.40
C ALA A 52 6.88 0.52 8.27
N ALA A 53 8.22 0.44 8.25
CA ALA A 53 9.09 1.58 7.99
C ALA A 53 9.08 2.01 6.51
N SER A 54 9.05 1.08 5.56
CA SER A 54 9.14 1.34 4.12
C SER A 54 7.95 2.12 3.56
N SER A 55 6.79 2.12 4.23
CA SER A 55 5.63 2.97 3.94
C SER A 55 5.33 3.08 2.44
N SER A 56 5.02 1.96 1.79
CA SER A 56 4.88 1.92 0.33
C SER A 56 3.43 1.72 -0.08
N CYS A 57 3.01 2.33 -1.20
CA CYS A 57 1.71 2.00 -1.78
C CYS A 57 1.66 0.54 -2.21
N SER A 58 0.46 -0.03 -2.35
CA SER A 58 0.26 -1.47 -2.66
C SER A 58 1.06 -1.93 -3.89
N TYR A 59 1.13 -1.11 -4.94
CA TYR A 59 1.94 -1.40 -6.13
C TYR A 59 3.45 -1.38 -5.89
N ALA A 60 3.95 -0.39 -5.15
CA ALA A 60 5.36 -0.28 -4.82
C ALA A 60 5.78 -1.39 -3.84
N ALA A 61 4.92 -1.73 -2.88
CA ALA A 61 5.13 -2.83 -1.94
C ALA A 61 5.30 -4.17 -2.69
N VAL A 62 4.39 -4.51 -3.61
CA VAL A 62 4.46 -5.74 -4.42
C VAL A 62 5.73 -5.79 -5.28
N ALA A 63 6.12 -4.65 -5.86
CA ALA A 63 7.33 -4.55 -6.67
C ALA A 63 8.61 -4.71 -5.81
N LEU A 64 8.64 -4.10 -4.63
CA LEU A 64 9.73 -4.23 -3.65
C LEU A 64 9.83 -5.66 -3.11
N ALA A 65 8.70 -6.28 -2.76
CA ALA A 65 8.64 -7.67 -2.29
C ALA A 65 9.22 -8.63 -3.34
N ARG A 66 8.84 -8.48 -4.63
CA ARG A 66 9.45 -9.24 -5.72
C ARG A 66 10.95 -8.99 -5.83
N SER A 67 11.39 -7.74 -5.72
CA SER A 67 12.83 -7.40 -5.80
C SER A 67 13.63 -8.04 -4.67
N ILE A 68 13.12 -7.98 -3.44
CA ILE A 68 13.70 -8.59 -2.24
C ILE A 68 13.76 -10.12 -2.41
N PHE A 69 12.68 -10.73 -2.90
CA PHE A 69 12.62 -12.17 -3.18
C PHE A 69 13.61 -12.60 -4.28
N ARG A 70 13.70 -11.85 -5.39
CA ARG A 70 14.70 -12.08 -6.47
C ARG A 70 16.14 -11.95 -5.96
N LYS A 71 16.38 -11.16 -4.91
CA LYS A 71 17.70 -11.00 -4.26
C LYS A 71 17.99 -12.08 -3.20
N GLY A 72 17.21 -13.16 -3.18
CA GLY A 72 17.46 -14.34 -2.35
C GLY A 72 16.82 -14.33 -0.98
N ALA A 73 15.95 -13.35 -0.67
CA ALA A 73 15.16 -13.39 0.55
C ALA A 73 14.13 -14.53 0.51
N SER A 74 13.63 -14.90 1.68
CA SER A 74 12.54 -15.88 1.75
C SER A 74 11.23 -15.33 1.17
N PHE A 75 10.44 -16.21 0.53
CA PHE A 75 9.16 -15.83 -0.07
C PHE A 75 8.17 -15.34 0.97
N THR A 76 7.99 -16.07 2.08
CA THR A 76 7.06 -15.66 3.14
C THR A 76 7.51 -14.35 3.77
N ALA A 77 8.81 -14.18 4.06
CA ALA A 77 9.33 -12.92 4.58
C ALA A 77 9.09 -11.74 3.61
N ALA A 78 9.23 -11.95 2.29
CA ALA A 78 8.95 -10.92 1.30
C ALA A 78 7.46 -10.52 1.26
N ILE A 79 6.53 -11.48 1.34
CA ILE A 79 5.09 -11.21 1.38
C ILE A 79 4.66 -10.59 2.73
N VAL A 80 5.30 -10.97 3.84
CA VAL A 80 5.07 -10.34 5.15
C VAL A 80 5.57 -8.90 5.16
N PHE A 81 6.74 -8.63 4.56
CA PHE A 81 7.22 -7.27 4.32
C PHE A 81 6.21 -6.47 3.48
N GLU A 82 5.67 -7.08 2.41
CA GLU A 82 4.66 -6.47 1.54
C GLU A 82 3.41 -6.03 2.31
N LEU A 83 2.82 -6.93 3.09
CA LEU A 83 1.62 -6.66 3.91
C LEU A 83 1.88 -5.60 4.96
N ALA A 84 3.04 -5.64 5.62
CA ALA A 84 3.38 -4.65 6.63
C ALA A 84 3.66 -3.27 6.02
N SER A 85 4.18 -3.23 4.79
CA SER A 85 4.45 -1.99 4.06
C SER A 85 3.20 -1.24 3.64
N THR A 86 2.04 -1.89 3.62
CA THR A 86 0.76 -1.24 3.31
C THR A 86 -0.17 -1.08 4.51
N ASN A 87 -0.08 -1.96 5.52
CA ASN A 87 -1.06 -2.03 6.63
C ASN A 87 -0.50 -1.72 8.04
N LEU A 88 0.83 -1.60 8.22
CA LEU A 88 1.42 -1.19 9.51
C LEU A 88 2.02 0.23 9.48
N VAL A 89 1.64 1.02 8.48
CA VAL A 89 2.23 2.32 8.23
C VAL A 89 1.63 3.39 9.14
N LEU A 90 2.48 4.23 9.73
CA LEU A 90 2.04 5.34 10.58
C LEU A 90 1.18 6.36 9.82
N GLU A 91 1.46 6.60 8.54
CA GLU A 91 0.65 7.44 7.66
C GLU A 91 -0.81 7.00 7.65
N LEU A 92 -1.06 5.72 7.36
CA LEU A 92 -2.42 5.16 7.31
C LEU A 92 -3.12 5.35 8.66
N GLY A 93 -2.43 5.06 9.76
CA GLY A 93 -2.94 5.27 11.12
C GLY A 93 -3.36 6.71 11.40
N ILE A 94 -2.56 7.69 10.98
CA ILE A 94 -2.88 9.12 11.12
C ILE A 94 -4.15 9.48 10.33
N ILE A 95 -4.27 9.02 9.08
CA ILE A 95 -5.44 9.27 8.23
C ILE A 95 -6.70 8.63 8.86
N MET A 96 -6.57 7.42 9.39
CA MET A 96 -7.66 6.73 10.09
C MET A 96 -8.08 7.46 11.37
N ILE A 97 -7.14 7.95 12.17
CA ILE A 97 -7.46 8.76 13.38
C ILE A 97 -8.32 9.96 13.01
N VAL A 98 -7.96 10.66 11.92
CA VAL A 98 -8.64 11.89 11.49
C VAL A 98 -10.03 11.60 10.91
N LEU A 99 -10.17 10.59 10.04
CA LEU A 99 -11.42 10.35 9.30
C LEU A 99 -12.41 9.43 10.01
N LEU A 100 -11.89 8.42 10.71
CA LEU A 100 -12.69 7.34 11.30
C LEU A 100 -12.65 7.36 12.84
N GLY A 101 -11.57 7.91 13.42
CA GLY A 101 -11.32 7.94 14.86
C GLY A 101 -10.18 7.02 15.28
N TRP A 102 -9.66 7.26 16.48
CA TRP A 102 -8.50 6.54 17.01
C TRP A 102 -8.74 5.04 17.20
N GLN A 103 -9.99 4.62 17.40
CA GLN A 103 -10.36 3.21 17.57
C GLN A 103 -10.05 2.40 16.32
N PHE A 104 -10.28 2.97 15.13
CA PHE A 104 -9.96 2.32 13.87
C PHE A 104 -8.46 2.21 13.67
N ALA A 105 -7.70 3.26 13.98
CA ALA A 105 -6.24 3.19 13.89
C ALA A 105 -5.65 2.17 14.88
N LEU A 106 -6.16 2.11 16.11
CA LEU A 106 -5.73 1.07 17.05
C LEU A 106 -6.11 -0.34 16.55
N ALA A 107 -7.31 -0.50 15.99
CA ALA A 107 -7.76 -1.74 15.39
C ALA A 107 -6.89 -2.18 14.20
N GLU A 108 -6.42 -1.24 13.39
CA GLU A 108 -5.45 -1.48 12.33
C GLU A 108 -4.13 -2.02 12.90
N PHE A 109 -3.53 -1.31 13.87
CA PHE A 109 -2.25 -1.70 14.48
C PHE A 109 -2.31 -3.03 15.25
N ILE A 110 -3.48 -3.44 15.73
CA ILE A 110 -3.69 -4.76 16.35
C ILE A 110 -4.01 -5.81 15.28
N GLY A 111 -4.86 -5.47 14.33
CA GLY A 111 -5.36 -6.37 13.29
C GLY A 111 -4.30 -6.77 12.28
N ALA A 112 -3.40 -5.87 11.90
CA ALA A 112 -2.37 -6.16 10.91
C ALA A 112 -1.36 -7.21 11.40
N PRO A 113 -0.85 -7.17 12.65
CA PRO A 113 -0.11 -8.29 13.24
C PRO A 113 -0.90 -9.61 13.29
N ILE A 114 -2.19 -9.55 13.66
CA ILE A 114 -3.07 -10.74 13.67
C ILE A 114 -3.18 -11.33 12.26
N MET A 115 -3.40 -10.49 11.25
CA MET A 115 -3.44 -10.87 9.84
C MET A 115 -2.14 -11.52 9.39
N VAL A 116 -0.98 -10.94 9.74
CA VAL A 116 0.33 -11.53 9.44
C VAL A 116 0.47 -12.92 10.06
N VAL A 117 0.10 -13.08 11.33
CA VAL A 117 0.15 -14.39 12.01
C VAL A 117 -0.74 -15.43 11.31
N ILE A 118 -1.96 -15.04 10.93
CA ILE A 118 -2.89 -15.93 10.21
C ILE A 118 -2.30 -16.30 8.84
N LEU A 119 -1.75 -15.34 8.10
CA LEU A 119 -1.15 -15.61 6.79
C LEU A 119 0.05 -16.55 6.91
N VAL A 120 0.95 -16.30 7.86
CA VAL A 120 2.12 -17.16 8.10
C VAL A 120 1.68 -18.57 8.47
N TRP A 121 0.64 -18.71 9.28
CA TRP A 121 0.04 -20.01 9.58
C TRP A 121 -0.53 -20.70 8.33
N LEU A 122 -1.25 -19.95 7.47
CA LEU A 122 -1.75 -20.48 6.20
C LEU A 122 -0.61 -20.92 5.27
N PHE A 123 0.47 -20.14 5.19
CA PHE A 123 1.63 -20.46 4.37
C PHE A 123 2.32 -21.71 4.91
N GLY A 124 2.56 -21.80 6.21
CA GLY A 124 3.12 -23.01 6.83
C GLY A 124 2.30 -24.28 6.56
N ARG A 125 1.00 -24.16 6.26
CA ARG A 125 0.12 -25.29 5.97
C ARG A 125 -0.06 -25.61 4.48
N PHE A 126 -0.05 -24.60 3.63
CA PHE A 126 -0.48 -24.72 2.23
C PHE A 126 0.59 -24.29 1.20
N LEU A 127 1.60 -23.51 1.59
CA LEU A 127 2.70 -23.14 0.71
C LEU A 127 3.67 -24.32 0.58
N SER A 128 3.88 -24.81 -0.64
CA SER A 128 4.83 -25.89 -0.91
C SER A 128 6.14 -25.36 -1.49
N GLU A 129 7.24 -26.07 -1.25
CA GLU A 129 8.55 -25.73 -1.83
C GLU A 129 8.51 -25.64 -3.36
N ARG A 130 7.72 -26.50 -4.02
CA ARG A 130 7.53 -26.48 -5.48
C ARG A 130 6.90 -25.17 -5.96
N MET A 131 5.97 -24.61 -5.19
CA MET A 131 5.36 -23.32 -5.51
C MET A 131 6.38 -22.19 -5.36
N VAL A 132 7.15 -22.17 -4.27
CA VAL A 132 8.19 -21.16 -4.06
C VAL A 132 9.24 -21.19 -5.18
N GLU A 133 9.66 -22.38 -5.59
CA GLU A 133 10.63 -22.53 -6.68
C GLU A 133 10.06 -22.10 -8.03
N THR A 134 8.80 -22.42 -8.31
CA THR A 134 8.09 -21.94 -9.51
C THR A 134 7.96 -20.40 -9.51
N ALA A 135 7.64 -19.82 -8.35
CA ALA A 135 7.57 -18.37 -8.17
C ALA A 135 8.95 -17.73 -8.43
N ARG A 136 10.03 -18.33 -7.94
CA ARG A 136 11.40 -17.83 -8.12
C ARG A 136 11.79 -17.84 -9.59
N GLN A 137 11.63 -18.98 -10.27
CA GLN A 137 11.91 -19.12 -11.70
C GLN A 137 11.13 -18.12 -12.55
N GLN A 138 9.86 -17.87 -12.20
CA GLN A 138 9.05 -16.88 -12.91
C GLN A 138 9.51 -15.45 -12.60
N ALA A 139 9.81 -15.13 -11.36
CA ALA A 139 10.24 -13.80 -10.94
C ALA A 139 11.59 -13.40 -11.59
N GLU A 140 12.49 -14.37 -11.79
CA GLU A 140 13.81 -14.18 -12.42
C GLU A 140 13.74 -13.88 -13.92
N LYS A 141 12.67 -14.26 -14.62
CA LYS A 141 12.49 -13.95 -16.06
C LYS A 141 12.45 -12.45 -16.36
N GLY A 142 12.36 -11.58 -15.35
CA GLY A 142 12.43 -10.13 -15.53
C GLY A 142 11.30 -9.57 -16.38
N LEU A 143 10.14 -10.23 -16.42
CA LEU A 143 8.99 -9.76 -17.19
C LEU A 143 8.48 -8.45 -16.59
N ALA A 144 8.71 -7.35 -17.32
CA ALA A 144 8.34 -5.99 -16.93
C ALA A 144 6.85 -5.88 -16.57
N GLY A 145 6.56 -5.64 -15.30
CA GLY A 145 5.27 -5.10 -14.84
C GLY A 145 5.18 -3.59 -15.08
N SER A 146 3.97 -3.01 -15.02
CA SER A 146 3.72 -1.56 -15.19
C SER A 146 4.49 -0.65 -14.21
N MET A 147 5.17 -1.22 -13.21
CA MET A 147 5.87 -0.53 -12.12
C MET A 147 7.35 -0.92 -11.97
N GLU A 148 7.89 -1.83 -12.80
CA GLU A 148 9.24 -2.39 -12.57
C GLU A 148 10.38 -1.38 -12.82
N GLY A 149 10.16 -0.34 -13.63
CA GLY A 149 11.11 0.77 -13.78
C GLY A 149 11.45 1.44 -12.44
N HIS A 150 10.50 1.51 -11.50
CA HIS A 150 10.73 2.02 -10.13
C HIS A 150 11.54 1.05 -9.26
N ALA A 151 11.35 -0.27 -9.46
CA ALA A 151 11.90 -1.31 -8.61
C ALA A 151 13.33 -1.73 -8.99
N GLU A 152 13.76 -1.52 -10.23
CA GLU A 152 15.15 -1.78 -10.65
C GLU A 152 16.10 -0.62 -10.33
N MET A 153 15.60 0.63 -10.26
CA MET A 153 16.40 1.78 -9.87
C MET A 153 16.61 1.81 -8.34
N ASP A 154 17.69 1.18 -7.90
CA ASP A 154 18.20 1.34 -6.54
C ASP A 154 19.04 2.63 -6.48
N MET A 155 18.41 3.73 -6.06
CA MET A 155 19.08 5.01 -5.80
C MET A 155 19.45 5.16 -4.32
N SER A 156 19.35 4.09 -3.54
CA SER A 156 19.72 4.13 -2.13
C SER A 156 21.19 4.49 -1.98
N VAL A 157 21.47 5.41 -1.07
CA VAL A 157 22.83 5.88 -0.82
C VAL A 157 23.52 4.90 0.11
N THR A 158 24.57 4.23 -0.36
CA THR A 158 25.37 3.28 0.44
C THR A 158 26.53 3.99 1.15
N GLY A 159 26.81 3.61 2.40
CA GLY A 159 27.91 4.13 3.22
C GLY A 159 27.49 5.19 4.26
N GLY A 160 28.21 5.28 5.38
CA GLY A 160 27.90 6.20 6.50
C GLY A 160 26.69 5.78 7.35
N SER A 161 26.38 6.59 8.38
CA SER A 161 25.20 6.41 9.24
C SER A 161 23.92 6.83 8.51
N LEU A 162 22.76 6.31 8.93
CA LEU A 162 21.45 6.66 8.34
C LEU A 162 21.22 8.17 8.28
N TRP A 163 21.58 8.89 9.35
CA TRP A 163 21.45 10.34 9.41
C TRP A 163 22.36 11.08 8.41
N SER A 164 23.57 10.57 8.21
CA SER A 164 24.49 11.08 7.18
C SER A 164 23.97 10.79 5.77
N ARG A 165 23.27 9.68 5.55
CA ARG A 165 22.64 9.36 4.26
C ARG A 165 21.52 10.35 3.95
N VAL A 166 20.57 10.55 4.88
CA VAL A 166 19.42 11.48 4.71
C VAL A 166 19.88 12.91 4.42
N THR A 167 20.84 13.43 5.21
CA THR A 167 21.27 14.83 5.11
C THR A 167 22.26 15.10 3.96
N SER A 168 22.77 14.05 3.31
CA SER A 168 23.68 14.21 2.18
C SER A 168 22.96 14.77 0.94
N ALA A 169 23.68 15.53 0.12
CA ALA A 169 23.14 16.04 -1.14
C ALA A 169 22.66 14.93 -2.08
N LYS A 170 23.29 13.74 -2.04
CA LYS A 170 22.87 12.55 -2.79
C LYS A 170 21.59 11.94 -2.21
N GLY A 171 21.51 11.82 -0.89
CA GLY A 171 20.32 11.31 -0.20
C GLY A 171 19.12 12.19 -0.43
N PHE A 172 19.25 13.51 -0.27
CA PHE A 172 18.18 14.45 -0.55
C PHE A 172 17.69 14.39 -2.01
N THR A 173 18.61 14.21 -2.97
CA THR A 173 18.25 13.97 -4.36
C THR A 173 17.50 12.64 -4.54
N ALA A 174 17.96 11.54 -3.93
CA ALA A 174 17.28 10.25 -3.99
C ALA A 174 15.86 10.32 -3.38
N ILE A 175 15.72 10.94 -2.20
CA ILE A 175 14.43 11.18 -1.53
C ILE A 175 13.48 11.95 -2.45
N SER A 176 13.96 13.04 -3.06
CA SER A 176 13.13 13.87 -3.96
C SER A 176 12.66 13.11 -5.19
N HIS A 177 13.49 12.21 -5.74
CA HIS A 177 13.09 11.38 -6.88
C HIS A 177 12.07 10.31 -6.45
N TYR A 178 12.30 9.60 -5.34
CA TYR A 178 11.35 8.63 -4.82
C TYR A 178 9.99 9.29 -4.51
N PHE A 179 9.98 10.45 -3.85
CA PHE A 179 8.77 11.23 -3.60
C PHE A 179 8.01 11.57 -4.89
N LEU A 180 8.70 12.13 -5.89
CA LEU A 180 8.09 12.51 -7.17
C LEU A 180 7.51 11.29 -7.90
N MET A 181 8.24 10.17 -7.85
CA MET A 181 7.86 8.92 -8.50
C MET A 181 6.68 8.23 -7.81
N ASP A 182 6.67 8.15 -6.48
CA ASP A 182 5.58 7.58 -5.69
C ASP A 182 4.29 8.38 -5.92
N TRP A 183 4.39 9.71 -5.93
CA TRP A 183 3.26 10.59 -6.24
C TRP A 183 2.72 10.37 -7.66
N ALA A 184 3.61 10.29 -8.65
CA ALA A 184 3.22 10.08 -10.04
C ALA A 184 2.54 8.72 -10.28
N ALA A 185 2.94 7.70 -9.54
CA ALA A 185 2.36 6.37 -9.63
C ALA A 185 0.93 6.31 -9.05
N VAL A 186 0.68 7.01 -7.94
CA VAL A 186 -0.55 6.82 -7.14
C VAL A 186 -1.62 7.87 -7.45
N TRP A 187 -1.27 9.02 -8.02
CA TRP A 187 -2.21 10.13 -8.24
C TRP A 187 -3.50 9.74 -8.99
N ARG A 188 -3.40 8.89 -10.02
CA ARG A 188 -4.57 8.46 -10.79
C ARG A 188 -5.53 7.59 -9.96
N ASP A 189 -4.96 6.72 -9.13
CA ASP A 189 -5.73 5.79 -8.30
C ASP A 189 -6.39 6.54 -7.13
N VAL A 190 -5.68 7.48 -6.50
CA VAL A 190 -6.26 8.36 -5.47
C VAL A 190 -7.36 9.24 -6.06
N ALA A 191 -7.13 9.85 -7.23
CA ALA A 191 -8.17 10.61 -7.91
C ALA A 191 -9.38 9.74 -8.26
N GLY A 192 -9.15 8.54 -8.80
CA GLY A 192 -10.20 7.57 -9.11
C GLY A 192 -11.00 7.14 -7.89
N GLY A 193 -10.32 6.75 -6.81
CA GLY A 193 -10.93 6.34 -5.55
C GLY A 193 -11.76 7.46 -4.90
N LEU A 194 -11.25 8.69 -4.89
CA LEU A 194 -12.00 9.85 -4.37
C LEU A 194 -13.21 10.21 -5.23
N LEU A 195 -13.11 10.07 -6.56
CA LEU A 195 -14.24 10.26 -7.47
C LEU A 195 -15.31 9.18 -7.27
N ILE A 196 -14.91 7.91 -7.15
CA ILE A 196 -15.82 6.79 -6.89
C ILE A 196 -16.46 6.94 -5.51
N ALA A 197 -15.68 7.22 -4.47
CA ALA A 197 -16.20 7.43 -3.11
C ALA A 197 -17.17 8.62 -3.06
N GLY A 198 -16.82 9.72 -3.73
CA GLY A 198 -17.69 10.89 -3.86
C GLY A 198 -18.99 10.57 -4.62
N ALA A 199 -18.92 9.77 -5.68
CA ALA A 199 -20.07 9.33 -6.46
C ALA A 199 -20.97 8.36 -5.67
N LEU A 200 -20.39 7.36 -4.99
CA LEU A 200 -21.13 6.43 -4.13
C LEU A 200 -21.82 7.16 -2.97
N ALA A 201 -21.13 8.11 -2.34
CA ALA A 201 -21.69 8.94 -1.27
C ALA A 201 -22.85 9.81 -1.76
N ALA A 202 -22.81 10.28 -3.01
CA ALA A 202 -23.85 11.13 -3.58
C ALA A 202 -25.03 10.34 -4.17
N TRP A 203 -24.79 9.19 -4.79
CA TRP A 203 -25.78 8.47 -5.59
C TRP A 203 -26.38 7.23 -4.94
N VAL A 204 -25.67 6.57 -4.02
CA VAL A 204 -26.19 5.35 -3.41
C VAL A 204 -26.98 5.68 -2.14
N PRO A 205 -28.30 5.42 -2.10
CA PRO A 205 -29.11 5.73 -0.94
C PRO A 205 -28.68 4.91 0.28
N LYS A 206 -28.72 5.53 1.47
CA LYS A 206 -28.42 4.85 2.75
C LYS A 206 -29.27 3.59 2.97
N ALA A 207 -30.48 3.52 2.40
CA ALA A 207 -31.36 2.36 2.49
C ALA A 207 -30.79 1.10 1.79
N PHE A 208 -30.15 1.27 0.62
CA PHE A 208 -29.51 0.16 -0.09
C PHE A 208 -28.42 -0.47 0.78
N TRP A 209 -27.55 0.36 1.34
CA TRP A 209 -26.45 -0.11 2.19
C TRP A 209 -26.95 -0.78 3.47
N ARG A 210 -28.00 -0.24 4.11
CA ARG A 210 -28.57 -0.85 5.32
C ARG A 210 -29.08 -2.27 5.08
N SER A 211 -29.70 -2.51 3.93
CA SER A 211 -30.14 -3.84 3.49
C SER A 211 -28.96 -4.72 3.11
N PHE A 212 -28.00 -4.20 2.34
CA PHE A 212 -26.82 -4.94 1.89
C PHE A 212 -25.91 -5.40 3.03
N PHE A 213 -25.77 -4.59 4.08
CA PHE A 213 -24.98 -4.91 5.27
C PHE A 213 -25.80 -5.57 6.39
N PHE A 214 -27.06 -5.93 6.14
CA PHE A 214 -27.94 -6.61 7.11
C PHE A 214 -27.95 -5.94 8.49
N THR A 215 -28.05 -4.60 8.52
CA THR A 215 -27.91 -3.82 9.77
C THR A 215 -28.95 -4.17 10.84
N GLY A 216 -30.08 -4.81 10.47
CA GLY A 216 -31.09 -5.33 11.38
C GLY A 216 -30.80 -6.72 12.01
N HIS A 217 -29.74 -7.42 11.58
CA HIS A 217 -29.36 -8.74 12.11
C HIS A 217 -27.92 -8.73 12.64
N PRO A 218 -27.72 -8.37 13.93
CA PRO A 218 -26.38 -8.11 14.49
C PRO A 218 -25.39 -9.27 14.39
N THR A 219 -25.87 -10.52 14.47
CA THR A 219 -25.05 -11.73 14.38
C THR A 219 -24.61 -12.03 12.95
N PHE A 220 -25.47 -11.76 11.96
CA PHE A 220 -25.14 -11.97 10.56
C PHE A 220 -24.22 -10.85 10.05
N ALA A 221 -24.49 -9.60 10.42
CA ALA A 221 -23.64 -8.45 10.08
C ALA A 221 -22.20 -8.59 10.60
N LEU A 222 -22.00 -9.21 11.77
CA LEU A 222 -20.69 -9.50 12.37
C LEU A 222 -19.81 -10.37 11.47
N VAL A 223 -20.39 -11.33 10.74
CA VAL A 223 -19.63 -12.24 9.86
C VAL A 223 -19.65 -11.76 8.42
N TRP A 224 -20.77 -11.21 7.98
CA TRP A 224 -20.95 -10.70 6.63
C TRP A 224 -20.03 -9.51 6.33
N GLY A 225 -19.88 -8.58 7.28
CA GLY A 225 -19.01 -7.41 7.12
C GLY A 225 -17.56 -7.78 6.77
N PRO A 226 -16.85 -8.55 7.62
CA PRO A 226 -15.46 -8.94 7.36
C PRO A 226 -15.24 -9.80 6.11
N LEU A 227 -16.26 -10.52 5.64
CA LEU A 227 -16.18 -11.32 4.40
C LEU A 227 -16.41 -10.46 3.15
N VAL A 228 -17.38 -9.54 3.20
CA VAL A 228 -17.76 -8.72 2.04
C VAL A 228 -16.88 -7.48 1.91
N GLY A 229 -16.36 -6.94 3.00
CA GLY A 229 -15.44 -5.80 3.00
C GLY A 229 -14.30 -5.98 1.99
N PRO A 230 -13.49 -7.05 2.08
CA PRO A 230 -12.43 -7.29 1.10
C PRO A 230 -12.92 -7.40 -0.35
N LEU A 231 -14.10 -7.98 -0.59
CA LEU A 231 -14.67 -8.08 -1.94
C LEU A 231 -15.07 -6.71 -2.50
N VAL A 232 -15.59 -5.81 -1.66
CA VAL A 232 -15.89 -4.43 -2.05
C VAL A 232 -14.59 -3.70 -2.40
N ALA A 233 -13.51 -3.92 -1.64
CA ALA A 233 -12.20 -3.35 -1.96
C ALA A 233 -11.70 -3.82 -3.33
N VAL A 234 -11.79 -5.12 -3.63
CA VAL A 234 -11.39 -5.72 -4.92
C VAL A 234 -12.07 -5.02 -6.11
N ILE A 235 -13.37 -4.71 -5.97
CA ILE A 235 -14.18 -4.06 -7.01
C ILE A 235 -13.95 -2.55 -7.08
N SER A 236 -13.55 -1.92 -5.97
CA SER A 236 -13.33 -0.48 -5.91
C SER A 236 -12.03 -0.03 -6.57
N PHE A 237 -11.06 -0.94 -6.75
CA PHE A 237 -9.75 -0.67 -7.34
C PHE A 237 -8.94 0.44 -6.63
N VAL A 238 -9.18 0.64 -5.34
CA VAL A 238 -8.51 1.70 -4.58
C VAL A 238 -7.37 1.13 -3.73
N CYS A 239 -6.27 1.89 -3.62
CA CYS A 239 -5.13 1.56 -2.77
C CYS A 239 -5.45 1.76 -1.28
N SER A 240 -4.62 1.23 -0.35
CA SER A 240 -4.86 1.30 1.10
C SER A 240 -5.21 2.70 1.62
N VAL A 241 -4.48 3.74 1.19
CA VAL A 241 -4.80 5.12 1.60
C VAL A 241 -6.13 5.61 1.03
N GLY A 242 -6.42 5.32 -0.25
CA GLY A 242 -7.69 5.69 -0.85
C GLY A 242 -8.87 4.84 -0.36
N ASN A 243 -8.61 3.69 0.25
CA ASN A 243 -9.63 2.89 0.94
C ASN A 243 -10.13 3.63 2.17
N VAL A 244 -9.33 4.42 2.89
CA VAL A 244 -9.79 5.06 4.15
C VAL A 244 -11.01 5.99 3.96
N PRO A 245 -11.06 6.88 2.96
CA PRO A 245 -12.27 7.67 2.71
C PRO A 245 -13.48 6.81 2.29
N LEU A 246 -13.29 5.76 1.51
CA LEU A 246 -14.38 4.84 1.13
C LEU A 246 -14.84 4.02 2.35
N ALA A 247 -13.93 3.61 3.21
CA ALA A 247 -14.19 2.98 4.50
C ALA A 247 -15.07 3.87 5.40
N ALA A 248 -14.83 5.19 5.43
CA ALA A 248 -15.68 6.14 6.14
C ALA A 248 -17.10 6.19 5.57
N VAL A 249 -17.24 6.18 4.24
CA VAL A 249 -18.55 6.08 3.58
C VAL A 249 -19.25 4.76 3.94
N LEU A 250 -18.54 3.63 3.91
CA LEU A 250 -19.09 2.31 4.25
C LEU A 250 -19.48 2.22 5.75
N TRP A 251 -18.69 2.78 6.65
CA TRP A 251 -18.98 2.87 8.09
C TRP A 251 -20.28 3.64 8.35
N ASN A 252 -20.40 4.83 7.78
CA ASN A 252 -21.62 5.64 7.87
C ASN A 252 -22.82 4.96 7.18
N SER A 253 -22.55 4.07 6.23
CA SER A 253 -23.55 3.28 5.51
C SER A 253 -23.94 1.98 6.25
N GLY A 254 -23.20 1.61 7.29
CA GLY A 254 -23.58 0.59 8.27
C GLY A 254 -22.87 -0.75 8.16
N ILE A 255 -21.74 -0.85 7.47
CA ILE A 255 -20.86 -2.02 7.57
C ILE A 255 -20.42 -2.23 9.04
N SER A 256 -20.13 -3.48 9.43
CA SER A 256 -19.61 -3.78 10.76
C SER A 256 -18.19 -3.22 10.96
N PHE A 257 -17.77 -3.07 12.22
CA PHE A 257 -16.45 -2.53 12.56
C PHE A 257 -15.32 -3.37 11.96
N GLY A 258 -15.39 -4.70 12.12
CA GLY A 258 -14.44 -5.62 11.51
C GLY A 258 -14.53 -5.65 9.99
N GLY A 259 -15.71 -5.35 9.42
CA GLY A 259 -15.88 -5.19 7.98
C GLY A 259 -15.14 -3.99 7.41
N VAL A 260 -15.10 -2.86 8.14
CA VAL A 260 -14.26 -1.71 7.76
C VAL A 260 -12.79 -2.09 7.79
N ILE A 261 -12.33 -2.74 8.87
CA ILE A 261 -10.93 -3.13 9.04
C ILE A 261 -10.51 -4.13 7.95
N ALA A 262 -11.31 -5.16 7.69
CA ALA A 262 -11.05 -6.11 6.62
C ALA A 262 -11.05 -5.45 5.23
N PHE A 263 -11.92 -4.45 5.00
CA PHE A 263 -11.93 -3.67 3.76
C PHE A 263 -10.65 -2.84 3.58
N ILE A 264 -10.13 -2.21 4.65
CA ILE A 264 -8.88 -1.45 4.61
C ILE A 264 -7.69 -2.35 4.27
N PHE A 265 -7.60 -3.52 4.92
CA PHE A 265 -6.54 -4.49 4.66
C PHE A 265 -6.50 -5.06 3.23
N ALA A 266 -7.61 -4.98 2.49
CA ALA A 266 -7.78 -5.69 1.22
C ALA A 266 -7.18 -4.98 -0.01
N ASP A 267 -6.29 -4.00 0.21
CA ASP A 267 -5.64 -3.25 -0.85
C ASP A 267 -4.68 -4.08 -1.73
N LEU A 268 -4.14 -5.19 -1.19
CA LEU A 268 -3.25 -6.11 -1.90
C LEU A 268 -3.99 -7.18 -2.73
N ILE A 269 -5.31 -7.26 -2.66
CA ILE A 269 -6.10 -8.23 -3.44
C ILE A 269 -6.95 -7.58 -4.54
N VAL A 270 -6.70 -6.32 -4.88
CA VAL A 270 -7.37 -5.66 -6.00
C VAL A 270 -6.95 -6.26 -7.36
N ILE A 271 -7.84 -6.24 -8.33
CA ILE A 271 -7.64 -6.91 -9.64
C ILE A 271 -6.32 -6.54 -10.34
N PRO A 272 -5.85 -5.28 -10.35
CA PRO A 272 -4.57 -4.92 -10.95
C PRO A 272 -3.38 -5.58 -10.23
N ILE A 273 -3.42 -5.66 -8.91
CA ILE A 273 -2.39 -6.33 -8.10
C ILE A 273 -2.40 -7.84 -8.37
N ILE A 274 -3.59 -8.44 -8.49
CA ILE A 274 -3.71 -9.85 -8.90
C ILE A 274 -3.06 -10.10 -10.28
N ASP A 275 -3.26 -9.21 -11.26
CA ASP A 275 -2.59 -9.33 -12.56
C ASP A 275 -1.06 -9.18 -12.43
N ILE A 276 -0.59 -8.34 -11.50
CA ILE A 276 0.83 -8.21 -11.20
C ILE A 276 1.38 -9.51 -10.59
N TYR A 277 0.74 -10.09 -9.57
CA TYR A 277 1.15 -11.40 -9.03
C TYR A 277 1.15 -12.48 -10.10
N ARG A 278 0.16 -12.47 -11.01
CA ARG A 278 0.08 -13.44 -12.13
C ARG A 278 1.30 -13.34 -13.03
N ARG A 279 1.74 -12.12 -13.35
CA ARG A 279 2.95 -11.87 -14.14
C ARG A 279 4.22 -12.26 -13.38
N TYR A 280 4.27 -11.93 -12.09
CA TYR A 280 5.45 -12.05 -11.22
C TYR A 280 5.74 -13.49 -10.79
N TYR A 281 4.69 -14.24 -10.42
CA TYR A 281 4.82 -15.55 -9.78
C TYR A 281 4.03 -16.67 -10.46
N THR A 282 3.31 -16.40 -11.56
CA THR A 282 2.35 -17.29 -12.26
C THR A 282 0.91 -17.21 -11.74
N ALA A 283 -0.07 -17.58 -12.58
CA ALA A 283 -1.49 -17.52 -12.26
C ALA A 283 -1.91 -18.40 -11.05
N PRO A 284 -1.43 -19.64 -10.91
CA PRO A 284 -1.76 -20.46 -9.74
C PRO A 284 -1.28 -19.83 -8.43
N ILE A 285 -0.08 -19.24 -8.43
CA ILE A 285 0.49 -18.61 -7.23
C ILE A 285 -0.21 -17.28 -6.93
N ALA A 286 -0.58 -16.51 -7.95
CA ALA A 286 -1.42 -15.33 -7.77
C ALA A 286 -2.74 -15.66 -7.07
N TRP A 287 -3.47 -16.67 -7.54
CA TRP A 287 -4.71 -17.10 -6.89
C TRP A 287 -4.50 -17.63 -5.47
N PHE A 288 -3.40 -18.35 -5.24
CA PHE A 288 -3.02 -18.78 -3.90
C PHE A 288 -2.80 -17.59 -2.96
N LEU A 289 -2.02 -16.59 -3.37
CA LEU A 289 -1.78 -15.37 -2.60
C LEU A 289 -3.10 -14.63 -2.33
N THR A 290 -3.91 -14.40 -3.38
CA THR A 290 -5.22 -13.73 -3.24
C THR A 290 -6.13 -14.43 -2.24
N TRP A 291 -6.27 -15.76 -2.34
CA TRP A 291 -7.15 -16.51 -1.46
C TRP A 291 -6.67 -16.50 -0.01
N THR A 292 -5.37 -16.75 0.21
CA THR A 292 -4.80 -16.78 1.56
C THR A 292 -4.82 -15.41 2.23
N MET A 293 -4.53 -14.33 1.47
CA MET A 293 -4.68 -12.96 1.93
C MET A 293 -6.13 -12.61 2.25
N PHE A 294 -7.08 -12.94 1.37
CA PHE A 294 -8.51 -12.72 1.62
C PHE A 294 -8.96 -13.37 2.93
N VAL A 295 -8.62 -14.64 3.15
CA VAL A 295 -8.95 -15.34 4.40
C VAL A 295 -8.27 -14.66 5.60
N ALA A 296 -7.00 -14.31 5.50
CA ALA A 296 -6.27 -13.65 6.59
C ALA A 296 -6.90 -12.29 6.96
N MET A 297 -7.26 -11.48 5.97
CA MET A 297 -7.88 -10.17 6.14
C MET A 297 -9.28 -10.28 6.78
N SER A 298 -10.11 -11.18 6.27
CA SER A 298 -11.46 -11.42 6.82
C SER A 298 -11.41 -11.94 8.27
N VAL A 299 -10.54 -12.91 8.54
CA VAL A 299 -10.41 -13.49 9.89
C VAL A 299 -9.81 -12.48 10.86
N ALA A 300 -8.82 -11.68 10.44
CA ALA A 300 -8.26 -10.61 11.25
C ALA A 300 -9.30 -9.53 11.58
N GLY A 301 -10.08 -9.08 10.59
CA GLY A 301 -11.16 -8.11 10.80
C GLY A 301 -12.22 -8.64 11.79
N LEU A 302 -12.60 -9.92 11.65
CA LEU A 302 -13.50 -10.58 12.60
C LEU A 302 -12.89 -10.66 14.02
N ALA A 303 -11.63 -11.06 14.13
CA ALA A 303 -10.93 -11.17 15.41
C ALA A 303 -10.85 -9.81 16.12
N VAL A 304 -10.50 -8.75 15.39
CA VAL A 304 -10.46 -7.38 15.90
C VAL A 304 -11.84 -6.91 16.33
N GLU A 305 -12.90 -7.19 15.55
CA GLU A 305 -14.27 -6.85 15.96
C GLU A 305 -14.65 -7.53 17.27
N MET A 306 -14.33 -8.82 17.42
CA MET A 306 -14.59 -9.55 18.66
C MET A 306 -13.81 -8.97 19.84
N LEU A 307 -12.51 -8.71 19.67
CA LEU A 307 -11.67 -8.09 20.70
C LEU A 307 -12.23 -6.74 21.15
N PHE A 308 -12.52 -5.84 20.21
CA PHE A 308 -13.03 -4.51 20.53
C PHE A 308 -14.44 -4.54 21.13
N LYS A 309 -15.29 -5.49 20.70
CA LYS A 309 -16.61 -5.70 21.32
C LYS A 309 -16.49 -6.15 22.77
N THR A 310 -15.56 -7.05 23.09
CA THR A 310 -15.37 -7.52 24.49
C THR A 310 -14.90 -6.42 25.43
N VAL A 311 -14.09 -5.47 24.95
CA VAL A 311 -13.60 -4.33 25.73
C VAL A 311 -14.56 -3.13 25.69
N GLY A 312 -15.57 -3.16 24.81
CA GLY A 312 -16.53 -2.07 24.62
C GLY A 312 -15.95 -0.86 23.89
N TRP A 313 -14.89 -1.05 23.10
CA TRP A 313 -14.20 0.02 22.36
C TRP A 313 -14.67 0.19 20.92
N VAL A 314 -15.70 -0.55 20.50
CA VAL A 314 -16.32 -0.31 19.18
C VAL A 314 -17.01 1.07 19.21
N PRO A 315 -16.72 1.97 18.24
CA PRO A 315 -17.37 3.27 18.18
C PRO A 315 -18.89 3.15 18.09
N ILE A 316 -19.60 3.84 18.98
CA ILE A 316 -21.07 3.87 19.05
C ILE A 316 -21.63 4.92 18.08
N GLU A 317 -20.92 6.05 17.96
CA GLU A 317 -21.23 7.16 17.05
C GLU A 317 -20.83 6.77 15.61
N ARG A 318 -21.81 6.74 14.69
CA ARG A 318 -21.57 6.66 13.24
C ARG A 318 -21.47 8.06 12.63
N ALA A 319 -20.68 8.90 13.28
CA ALA A 319 -20.34 10.24 12.86
C ALA A 319 -18.89 10.27 12.37
N ALA A 320 -18.50 9.32 11.50
CA ALA A 320 -17.27 9.55 10.74
C ALA A 320 -17.49 10.84 9.96
N THR A 321 -16.64 11.83 10.22
CA THR A 321 -16.83 13.22 9.82
C THR A 321 -16.78 13.32 8.30
N ILE A 322 -17.92 13.08 7.65
CA ILE A 322 -18.22 13.64 6.34
C ILE A 322 -18.90 14.97 6.66
N THR A 323 -18.19 15.83 7.38
CA THR A 323 -18.66 17.19 7.65
C THR A 323 -18.90 17.83 6.29
N GLU A 324 -20.02 18.53 6.15
CA GLU A 324 -20.34 19.29 4.94
C GLU A 324 -19.10 20.07 4.50
N ALA A 325 -18.58 19.66 3.36
CA ALA A 325 -17.16 19.71 3.12
C ALA A 325 -16.78 21.10 2.60
N HIS A 326 -16.64 22.04 3.52
CA HIS A 326 -16.22 23.41 3.29
C HIS A 326 -14.72 23.56 3.56
N VAL A 327 -14.03 24.31 2.71
CA VAL A 327 -12.64 24.69 2.96
C VAL A 327 -12.65 25.74 4.06
N GLU A 328 -12.43 25.30 5.30
CA GLU A 328 -12.35 26.17 6.46
C GLU A 328 -10.89 26.44 6.84
N TRP A 329 -10.64 27.60 7.46
CA TRP A 329 -9.34 27.94 8.04
C TRP A 329 -9.15 27.19 9.36
N ASN A 330 -8.91 25.89 9.26
CA ASN A 330 -8.67 24.99 10.38
C ASN A 330 -7.23 24.44 10.34
N TYR A 331 -6.92 23.53 11.27
CA TYR A 331 -5.60 22.89 11.36
C TYR A 331 -5.22 22.15 10.06
N THR A 332 -6.19 21.54 9.37
CA THR A 332 -6.00 20.84 8.09
C THR A 332 -5.46 21.79 7.01
N THR A 333 -6.02 22.99 6.91
CA THR A 333 -5.56 24.01 5.96
C THR A 333 -4.13 24.47 6.27
N VAL A 334 -3.78 24.64 7.56
CA VAL A 334 -2.39 24.97 7.96
C VAL A 334 -1.42 23.85 7.61
N LEU A 335 -1.76 22.60 7.92
CA LEU A 335 -0.94 21.44 7.58
C LEU A 335 -0.77 21.29 6.07
N ASN A 336 -1.85 21.47 5.30
CA ASN A 336 -1.79 21.44 3.83
C ASN A 336 -0.80 22.47 3.29
N VAL A 337 -0.81 23.70 3.79
CA VAL A 337 0.14 24.74 3.34
C VAL A 337 1.59 24.35 3.64
N VAL A 338 1.88 23.88 4.86
CA VAL A 338 3.23 23.47 5.26
C VAL A 338 3.74 22.30 4.40
N PHE A 339 2.91 21.26 4.24
CA PHE A 339 3.29 20.09 3.46
C PHE A 339 3.33 20.37 1.95
N LEU A 340 2.48 21.24 1.42
CA LEU A 340 2.58 21.70 0.03
C LEU A 340 3.89 22.45 -0.23
N ALA A 341 4.37 23.24 0.74
CA ALA A 341 5.68 23.88 0.63
C ALA A 341 6.82 22.84 0.61
N LEU A 342 6.76 21.81 1.47
CA LEU A 342 7.71 20.68 1.45
C LEU A 342 7.67 19.94 0.11
N ALA A 343 6.48 19.60 -0.38
CA ALA A 343 6.28 18.94 -1.67
C ALA A 343 6.87 19.78 -2.81
N ALA A 344 6.64 21.10 -2.82
CA ALA A 344 7.20 22.00 -3.82
C ALA A 344 8.74 21.98 -3.81
N ILE A 345 9.38 21.97 -2.63
CA ILE A 345 10.84 21.87 -2.50
C ILE A 345 11.35 20.55 -3.08
N LEU A 346 10.72 19.42 -2.72
CA LEU A 346 11.11 18.09 -3.22
C LEU A 346 10.91 17.97 -4.73
N VAL A 347 9.77 18.44 -5.25
CA VAL A 347 9.49 18.42 -6.70
C VAL A 347 10.47 19.33 -7.45
N TRP A 348 10.79 20.51 -6.93
CA TRP A 348 11.77 21.41 -7.54
C TRP A 348 13.18 20.78 -7.55
N ARG A 349 13.58 20.13 -6.46
CA ARG A 349 14.84 19.39 -6.40
C ARG A 349 14.87 18.26 -7.43
N ALA A 350 13.82 17.45 -7.51
CA ALA A 350 13.74 16.36 -8.48
C ALA A 350 13.76 16.90 -9.92
N ALA A 351 13.09 18.02 -10.20
CA ALA A 351 13.09 18.65 -11.52
C ALA A 351 14.49 19.10 -11.96
N THR A 352 15.22 19.76 -11.06
CA THR A 352 16.56 20.28 -11.32
C THR A 352 17.63 19.21 -11.41
N THR A 353 17.35 18.00 -10.92
CA THR A 353 18.30 16.87 -10.89
C THR A 353 17.94 15.72 -11.85
N GLY A 354 16.95 15.92 -12.73
CA GLY A 354 16.61 15.00 -13.81
C GLY A 354 15.47 14.01 -13.53
N GLY A 355 14.76 14.16 -12.41
CA GLY A 355 13.68 13.24 -11.99
C GLY A 355 12.52 13.12 -12.97
N PHE A 356 12.14 14.20 -13.67
CA PHE A 356 11.13 14.12 -14.74
C PHE A 356 11.63 13.40 -16.00
N GLY A 357 12.94 13.46 -16.27
CA GLY A 357 13.55 12.68 -17.35
C GLY A 357 13.51 11.18 -17.04
N MET A 358 13.81 10.83 -15.79
CA MET A 358 13.70 9.46 -15.27
C MET A 358 12.26 8.94 -15.37
N LEU A 359 11.27 9.73 -14.90
CA LEU A 359 9.84 9.42 -15.05
C LEU A 359 9.41 9.15 -16.50
N ARG A 360 9.93 9.90 -17.47
CA ARG A 360 9.61 9.67 -18.89
C ARG A 360 10.22 8.38 -19.42
N MET A 361 11.44 8.03 -19.00
CA MET A 361 12.08 6.76 -19.38
C MET A 361 11.31 5.56 -18.82
N MET A 362 10.62 5.71 -17.69
CA MET A 362 9.81 4.67 -17.06
C MET A 362 8.50 4.38 -17.80
N ASN A 363 7.90 5.38 -18.45
CA ASN A 363 6.70 5.20 -19.28
C ASN A 363 7.00 4.69 -20.70
N MET A 364 8.28 4.51 -21.07
CA MET A 364 8.66 3.93 -22.36
C MET A 364 8.85 2.42 -22.23
N SER A 365 8.07 1.65 -23.00
CA SER A 365 8.18 0.19 -23.08
C SER A 365 9.56 -0.29 -23.58
N PRO A 366 10.05 -1.49 -23.19
CA PRO A 366 11.38 -2.01 -23.53
C PRO A 366 11.72 -2.10 -25.03
N GLN A 367 10.74 -1.98 -25.93
CA GLN A 367 10.94 -2.09 -27.36
C GLN A 367 11.76 -0.94 -27.98
N THR A 368 11.87 0.21 -27.32
CA THR A 368 12.63 1.37 -27.84
C THR A 368 14.13 1.32 -27.54
N GLN A 369 14.60 0.46 -26.61
CA GLN A 369 16.03 0.40 -26.26
C GLN A 369 16.85 -0.52 -27.18
N GLY A 370 16.23 -1.46 -27.90
CA GLY A 370 16.93 -2.36 -28.84
C GLY A 370 17.35 -1.74 -30.17
N GLY A 371 16.93 -0.50 -30.47
CA GLY A 371 17.04 0.07 -31.82
C GLY A 371 18.23 0.99 -32.10
N ARG A 372 19.09 1.32 -31.11
CA ARG A 372 20.10 2.39 -31.27
C ARG A 372 21.57 1.99 -31.07
N HIS A 373 21.89 0.71 -30.93
CA HIS A 373 23.27 0.25 -30.77
C HIS A 373 23.68 -0.87 -31.74
N HIS A 374 23.43 -0.73 -33.05
CA HIS A 374 24.23 -1.43 -34.06
C HIS A 374 24.20 -0.69 -35.40
N ASN A 375 25.12 0.26 -35.57
CA ASN A 375 25.68 0.56 -36.88
C ASN A 375 27.04 1.25 -36.71
N ARG A 376 28.09 0.44 -36.55
CA ARG A 376 29.46 0.84 -36.90
C ARG A 376 29.85 0.04 -38.15
N PRO A 377 30.14 0.68 -39.28
CA PRO A 377 30.67 -0.03 -40.45
C PRO A 377 32.03 -0.64 -40.10
N ARG A 378 32.19 -1.95 -40.34
CA ARG A 378 33.51 -2.58 -40.35
C ARG A 378 34.27 -2.05 -41.57
N HIS A 379 35.37 -1.33 -41.32
CA HIS A 379 36.40 -1.13 -42.32
C HIS A 379 37.07 -2.49 -42.60
N ILE A 380 36.99 -2.92 -43.86
CA ILE A 380 37.77 -4.03 -44.40
C ILE A 380 39.05 -3.40 -44.96
N HIS A 381 40.20 -3.88 -44.49
CA HIS A 381 41.49 -3.72 -45.15
C HIS A 381 41.84 -5.01 -45.88
#